data_AF-A0A5C3KY23-F1
#
_entry.id   AF-A0A5C3KY23-F1
#
_cell.length_a   1.000
_cell.length_b   1.000
_cell.length_c   1.000
_cell.angle_alpha   90.00
_cell.angle_beta   90.00
_cell.angle_gamma   90.00
#
_symmetry.space_group_name_H-M   'P 1'
#
loop_
_entity.id
_entity.type
_entity.pdbx_description
1 polymer ?
#
loop_
_entity_poly.entity_id
_entity_poly.type
_entity_poly.pdbx_seq_one_letter_code
_entity_poly.pdbx_strand_id
1 'polypeptide(L)'
;MAKGKSKPTPAPAGREVIEISSDDEGQPSVRPPLVPQQNASNIASLRKEVQRLKTDRDQYLQEAETLQYQLELNKQKIRSLEIQSGLDTDKIALSDSDLDDIISCNVCSNTMFVPYILPGCGHTFCQKCLTDWFDTTFRNFINAHPRYDANNPVVDQLLAYLQDPRVLQNPRMLEGIRQFIPAQPTPKYECPECRAPVTSKPIENFAMKSLSRMVASVKKETIPSTPQRPRAGGPWDGYFPSKH
;
A
#
# COMPACT_ATOMS: atom_id res chain seq x y z
N MET A 1 56.49 -16.15 -30.93
CA MET A 1 56.44 -17.02 -32.12
C MET A 1 55.24 -16.57 -32.94
N ALA A 2 55.48 -15.73 -33.96
CA ALA A 2 55.54 -16.12 -35.38
C ALA A 2 54.15 -16.27 -36.01
N LYS A 3 53.84 -15.81 -37.23
CA LYS A 3 54.34 -14.79 -38.17
C LYS A 3 53.53 -15.08 -39.45
N GLY A 4 53.14 -14.06 -40.21
CA GLY A 4 52.70 -14.17 -41.61
C GLY A 4 51.77 -13.00 -41.96
N LYS A 5 52.21 -11.87 -42.53
CA LYS A 5 52.76 -11.61 -43.89
C LYS A 5 51.79 -12.10 -44.98
N SER A 6 51.36 -11.33 -45.99
CA SER A 6 52.00 -10.20 -46.70
C SER A 6 51.01 -9.42 -47.61
N LYS A 7 51.32 -8.13 -47.82
CA LYS A 7 50.94 -7.17 -48.89
C LYS A 7 51.42 -7.66 -50.30
N PRO A 8 51.06 -7.06 -51.48
CA PRO A 8 51.25 -5.61 -51.80
C PRO A 8 50.31 -4.92 -52.85
N THR A 9 50.46 -3.58 -52.88
CA THR A 9 49.94 -2.49 -53.76
C THR A 9 50.51 -2.53 -55.21
N PRO A 10 50.00 -1.77 -56.24
CA PRO A 10 50.17 -0.28 -56.40
C PRO A 10 48.98 0.45 -57.13
N ALA A 11 48.59 1.70 -56.77
CA ALA A 11 49.07 3.05 -57.20
C ALA A 11 48.56 3.51 -58.61
N PRO A 12 48.68 4.79 -59.02
CA PRO A 12 48.29 6.06 -58.41
C PRO A 12 47.71 7.06 -59.48
N ALA A 13 47.84 8.36 -59.21
CA ALA A 13 47.69 9.55 -60.09
C ALA A 13 46.29 10.18 -60.08
N GLY A 14 46.14 11.49 -60.00
CA GLY A 14 47.08 12.61 -59.99
C GLY A 14 46.22 13.88 -60.00
N ARG A 15 46.63 14.91 -59.26
CA ARG A 15 46.00 16.23 -59.30
C ARG A 15 46.29 16.87 -60.66
N GLU A 16 45.30 17.52 -61.27
CA GLU A 16 45.60 18.65 -62.16
C GLU A 16 44.45 19.67 -62.10
N VAL A 17 44.83 20.88 -61.69
CA VAL A 17 44.06 22.11 -61.84
C VAL A 17 44.15 22.47 -63.31
N ILE A 18 43.01 22.65 -63.99
CA ILE A 18 42.97 23.25 -65.32
C ILE A 18 42.20 24.55 -65.20
N GLU A 19 42.95 25.64 -65.26
CA GLU A 19 42.49 26.98 -65.59
C GLU A 19 41.82 26.94 -66.96
N ILE A 20 40.64 27.53 -67.08
CA ILE A 20 40.01 27.77 -68.37
C ILE A 20 40.08 29.27 -68.61
N SER A 21 41.15 29.70 -69.27
CA SER A 21 41.18 30.96 -70.01
C SER A 21 41.04 30.62 -71.50
N SER A 22 39.92 31.03 -72.11
CA SER A 22 39.89 31.41 -73.52
C SER A 22 38.67 32.28 -73.78
N ASP A 23 38.98 33.55 -73.99
CA ASP A 23 38.20 34.51 -74.75
C ASP A 23 38.02 33.96 -76.18
N ASP A 24 36.80 33.96 -76.71
CA ASP A 24 36.51 33.80 -78.15
C ASP A 24 35.14 34.44 -78.44
N GLU A 25 35.19 35.59 -79.10
CA GLU A 25 34.02 36.28 -79.64
C GLU A 25 33.46 35.49 -80.83
N GLY A 26 32.24 34.97 -80.69
CA GLY A 26 31.56 34.29 -81.77
C GLY A 26 30.09 34.06 -81.47
N GLN A 27 29.24 35.03 -81.83
CA GLN A 27 27.80 34.90 -81.79
C GLN A 27 27.31 34.25 -83.11
N PRO A 28 26.66 33.08 -83.05
CA PRO A 28 25.55 32.79 -83.94
C PRO A 28 24.25 32.66 -83.13
N SER A 29 23.28 33.49 -83.51
CA SER A 29 21.88 33.42 -83.11
C SER A 29 21.31 32.00 -83.31
N VAL A 30 21.14 31.27 -82.20
CA VAL A 30 20.33 30.05 -82.16
C VAL A 30 18.99 30.41 -81.52
N ARG A 31 17.92 30.30 -82.30
CA ARG A 31 16.54 30.50 -81.85
C ARG A 31 16.24 29.60 -80.64
N PRO A 32 15.54 30.08 -79.60
CA PRO A 32 15.20 29.24 -78.47
C PRO A 32 14.23 28.12 -78.91
N PRO A 33 14.43 26.85 -78.46
CA PRO A 33 13.43 25.82 -78.67
C PRO A 33 12.14 26.19 -77.93
N LEU A 34 11.01 26.16 -78.63
CA LEU A 34 9.67 26.28 -78.05
C LEU A 34 9.46 25.11 -77.07
N VAL A 35 9.60 25.38 -75.77
CA VAL A 35 9.34 24.39 -74.72
C VAL A 35 7.84 24.08 -74.71
N PRO A 36 7.40 22.82 -74.80
CA PRO A 36 5.99 22.46 -74.70
C PRO A 36 5.40 22.96 -73.38
N GLN A 37 4.30 23.71 -73.45
CA GLN A 37 3.64 24.40 -72.31
C GLN A 37 3.37 23.48 -71.10
N GLN A 38 3.14 22.19 -71.34
CA GLN A 38 2.92 21.17 -70.29
C GLN A 38 4.17 20.92 -69.42
N ASN A 39 5.37 20.94 -70.02
CA ASN A 39 6.62 20.70 -69.29
C ASN A 39 6.99 21.89 -68.39
N ALA A 40 6.72 23.12 -68.83
CA ALA A 40 6.94 24.32 -68.03
C ALA A 40 6.03 24.36 -66.79
N SER A 41 4.77 23.95 -66.93
CA SER A 41 3.80 23.86 -65.82
C SER A 41 4.19 22.79 -64.80
N ASN A 42 4.59 21.60 -65.27
CA ASN A 42 5.07 20.53 -64.40
C ASN A 42 6.35 20.92 -63.64
N ILE A 43 7.29 21.59 -64.30
CA ILE A 43 8.51 22.10 -63.66
C ILE A 43 8.18 23.15 -62.59
N ALA A 44 7.21 24.04 -62.85
CA ALA A 44 6.78 25.02 -61.86
C ALA A 44 6.12 24.37 -60.63
N SER A 45 5.28 23.36 -60.84
CA SER A 45 4.66 22.59 -59.76
C SER A 45 5.68 21.82 -58.92
N LEU A 46 6.65 21.16 -59.58
CA LEU A 46 7.74 20.45 -58.90
C LEU A 46 8.64 21.40 -58.11
N ARG A 47 8.94 22.60 -58.63
CA ARG A 47 9.71 23.62 -57.89
C ARG A 47 8.97 24.08 -56.63
N LYS A 48 7.66 24.28 -56.72
CA LYS A 48 6.82 24.64 -55.57
C LYS A 48 6.79 23.52 -54.53
N GLU A 49 6.71 22.28 -54.97
CA GLU A 49 6.74 21.11 -54.08
C GLU A 49 8.09 20.94 -53.39
N VAL A 50 9.20 21.08 -54.12
CA VAL A 50 10.55 21.06 -53.54
C VAL A 50 10.72 22.19 -52.52
N GLN A 51 10.15 23.37 -52.79
CA GLN A 51 10.21 24.48 -51.83
C GLN A 51 9.41 24.18 -50.56
N ARG A 52 8.22 23.57 -50.69
CA ARG A 52 7.40 23.11 -49.55
C ARG A 52 8.13 22.05 -48.73
N LEU A 53 8.68 21.02 -49.39
CA LEU A 53 9.43 19.96 -48.71
C LEU A 53 10.67 20.50 -47.99
N LYS A 54 11.31 21.55 -48.53
CA LYS A 54 12.41 22.23 -47.83
C LYS A 54 11.93 22.94 -46.56
N THR A 55 10.82 23.68 -46.63
CA THR A 55 10.27 24.35 -45.43
C THR A 55 9.82 23.34 -44.38
N ASP A 56 9.18 22.24 -44.79
CA ASP A 56 8.72 21.20 -43.87
C ASP A 56 9.91 20.48 -43.21
N ARG A 57 10.96 20.16 -43.98
CA ARG A 57 12.20 19.60 -43.45
C ARG A 57 12.82 20.52 -42.38
N ASP A 58 12.88 21.82 -42.65
CA ASP A 58 13.48 22.78 -41.73
C ASP A 58 12.63 22.91 -40.44
N GLN A 59 11.30 22.84 -40.56
CA GLN A 59 10.41 22.76 -39.39
C GLN A 59 10.62 21.48 -38.58
N TYR A 60 10.68 20.31 -39.23
CA TYR A 60 10.92 19.04 -38.55
C TYR A 60 12.29 19.00 -37.85
N LEU A 61 13.31 19.64 -38.42
CA LEU A 61 14.62 19.75 -37.77
C LEU A 61 14.55 20.58 -36.48
N GLN A 62 13.84 21.71 -36.50
CA GLN A 62 13.64 22.53 -35.30
C GLN A 62 12.81 21.81 -34.22
N GLU A 63 11.78 21.07 -34.63
CA GLU A 63 10.97 20.26 -33.71
C GLU A 63 11.78 19.12 -33.08
N ALA A 64 12.61 18.44 -33.88
CA ALA A 64 13.50 17.40 -33.37
C ALA A 64 14.51 17.94 -32.35
N GLU A 65 15.10 19.12 -32.61
CA GLU A 65 16.05 19.76 -31.70
C GLU A 65 15.38 20.16 -30.36
N THR A 66 14.19 20.75 -30.42
CA THR A 66 13.43 21.12 -29.21
C THR A 66 12.99 19.90 -28.40
N LEU A 67 12.55 18.82 -29.05
CA LEU A 67 12.22 17.56 -28.36
C LEU A 67 13.46 16.91 -27.72
N GLN A 68 14.61 16.94 -28.39
CA GLN A 68 15.86 16.44 -27.82
C GLN A 68 16.26 17.23 -26.57
N TYR A 69 16.15 18.56 -26.62
CA TYR A 69 16.40 19.41 -25.46
C TYR A 69 15.46 19.09 -24.28
N GLN A 70 14.16 18.93 -24.55
CA GLN A 70 13.17 18.55 -23.53
C GLN A 70 13.44 17.17 -22.92
N LEU A 71 13.81 16.19 -23.75
CA LEU A 71 14.19 14.85 -23.28
C LEU A 71 15.39 14.91 -22.35
N GLU A 72 16.42 15.69 -22.69
CA GLU A 72 17.61 15.82 -21.85
C GLU A 72 17.30 16.51 -20.53
N LEU A 73 16.49 17.58 -20.57
CA LEU A 73 16.00 18.24 -19.36
C LEU A 73 15.21 17.27 -18.46
N ASN A 74 14.33 16.47 -19.05
CA ASN A 74 13.53 15.50 -18.30
C ASN A 74 14.39 14.37 -17.74
N LYS A 75 15.40 13.89 -18.47
CA LYS A 75 16.38 12.92 -17.95
C LYS A 75 17.15 13.48 -16.76
N GLN A 76 17.55 14.76 -16.81
CA GLN A 76 18.22 15.41 -15.68
C GLN A 76 17.29 15.54 -14.47
N LYS A 77 16.02 15.92 -14.67
CA LYS A 77 15.00 15.93 -13.61
C LYS A 77 14.80 14.56 -12.99
N ILE A 78 14.64 13.51 -13.82
CA ILE A 78 14.51 12.12 -13.36
C ILE A 78 15.73 11.73 -12.52
N ARG A 79 16.95 11.98 -13.02
CA ARG A 79 18.18 11.70 -12.27
C ARG A 79 18.24 12.45 -10.93
N SER A 80 17.77 13.71 -10.88
CA SER A 80 17.73 14.47 -9.63
C SER A 80 16.72 13.92 -8.61
N LEU A 81 15.55 13.46 -9.08
CA LEU A 81 14.53 12.83 -8.25
C LEU A 81 14.99 11.44 -7.78
N GLU A 82 15.67 10.70 -8.66
CA GLU A 82 16.29 9.41 -8.33
C GLU A 82 17.37 9.57 -7.25
N ILE A 83 18.25 10.57 -7.36
CA ILE A 83 19.29 10.84 -6.33
C ILE A 83 18.64 11.29 -5.01
N GLN A 84 17.59 12.10 -5.04
CA GLN A 84 16.82 12.44 -3.83
C GLN A 84 16.14 11.22 -3.21
N SER A 85 15.71 10.25 -4.03
CA SER A 85 15.09 9.00 -3.56
C SER A 85 16.09 7.92 -3.15
N GLY A 86 17.31 7.94 -3.71
CA GLY A 86 18.35 6.93 -3.57
C GLY A 86 19.30 7.14 -2.39
N LEU A 87 19.14 8.24 -1.64
CA LEU A 87 19.77 8.43 -0.33
C LEU A 87 19.01 7.73 0.81
N ASP A 88 17.83 7.16 0.54
CA ASP A 88 17.11 6.25 1.45
C ASP A 88 17.37 4.79 1.06
N THR A 89 18.61 4.33 1.19
CA THR A 89 18.89 2.89 1.28
C THR A 89 18.31 2.38 2.60
N ASP A 90 17.04 1.96 2.55
CA ASP A 90 16.35 0.97 3.42
C ASP A 90 14.81 1.13 3.36
N LYS A 91 14.23 1.41 2.18
CA LYS A 91 12.77 1.40 2.05
C LYS A 91 12.25 -0.03 2.05
N ILE A 92 11.89 -0.52 3.24
CA ILE A 92 10.94 -1.62 3.38
C ILE A 92 9.62 -1.15 2.78
N ALA A 93 9.37 -1.51 1.52
CA ALA A 93 8.10 -1.25 0.86
C ALA A 93 7.11 -2.34 1.28
N LEU A 94 6.16 -2.00 2.14
CA LEU A 94 5.00 -2.84 2.40
C LEU A 94 4.02 -2.70 1.23
N SER A 95 3.57 -3.82 0.69
CA SER A 95 2.54 -3.83 -0.33
C SER A 95 1.16 -3.53 0.27
N ASP A 96 0.20 -3.15 -0.58
CA ASP A 96 -1.17 -2.90 -0.14
C ASP A 96 -1.81 -4.14 0.53
N SER A 97 -1.53 -5.32 -0.01
CA SER A 97 -1.96 -6.61 0.54
C SER A 97 -1.35 -6.90 1.91
N ASP A 98 -0.07 -6.57 2.12
CA ASP A 98 0.58 -6.79 3.42
C ASP A 98 -0.08 -5.93 4.51
N LEU A 99 -0.48 -4.70 4.17
CA LEU A 99 -1.17 -3.80 5.10
C LEU A 99 -2.58 -4.31 5.42
N ASP A 100 -3.30 -4.80 4.41
CA ASP A 100 -4.65 -5.36 4.60
C ASP A 100 -4.62 -6.57 5.52
N ASP A 101 -3.66 -7.48 5.34
CA ASP A 101 -3.50 -8.65 6.20
C ASP A 101 -3.25 -8.24 7.67
N ILE A 102 -2.41 -7.24 7.90
CA ILE A 102 -2.08 -6.74 9.26
C ILE A 102 -3.30 -6.14 9.97
N ILE A 103 -4.15 -5.41 9.25
CA ILE A 103 -5.31 -4.70 9.83
C ILE A 103 -6.61 -5.49 9.77
N SER A 104 -6.62 -6.65 9.11
CA SER A 104 -7.80 -7.51 8.97
C SER A 104 -8.06 -8.36 10.21
N CYS A 105 -9.34 -8.57 10.52
CA CYS A 105 -9.73 -9.45 11.62
C CYS A 105 -9.76 -10.91 11.17
N ASN A 106 -9.07 -11.82 11.87
CA ASN A 106 -9.08 -13.26 11.57
C ASN A 106 -10.45 -13.96 11.74
N VAL A 107 -11.47 -13.27 12.26
CA VAL A 107 -12.84 -13.81 12.40
C VAL A 107 -13.77 -13.35 11.27
N CYS A 108 -13.71 -12.09 10.87
CA CYS A 108 -14.63 -11.52 9.88
C CYS A 108 -13.95 -11.02 8.59
N SER A 109 -12.62 -11.09 8.51
CA SER A 109 -11.78 -10.65 7.40
C SER A 109 -11.91 -9.18 7.02
N ASN A 110 -12.58 -8.36 7.85
CA ASN A 110 -12.72 -6.91 7.65
C ASN A 110 -11.66 -6.15 8.45
N THR A 111 -11.36 -4.93 8.01
CA THR A 111 -10.49 -3.98 8.70
C THR A 111 -10.96 -3.68 10.13
N MET A 112 -10.04 -3.77 11.09
CA MET A 112 -10.33 -3.60 12.52
C MET A 112 -10.34 -2.12 12.97
N PHE A 113 -11.48 -1.44 12.83
CA PHE A 113 -11.62 -0.05 13.31
C PHE A 113 -11.78 0.10 14.83
N VAL A 114 -12.23 -0.96 15.49
CA VAL A 114 -12.33 -1.04 16.96
C VAL A 114 -11.67 -2.35 17.44
N PRO A 115 -10.33 -2.42 17.37
CA PRO A 115 -9.57 -3.62 17.70
C PRO A 115 -9.39 -3.78 19.22
N TYR A 116 -9.49 -5.02 19.70
CA TYR A 116 -9.20 -5.41 21.06
C TYR A 116 -8.21 -6.57 21.08
N ILE A 117 -7.20 -6.47 21.95
CA ILE A 117 -6.17 -7.48 22.17
C ILE A 117 -6.54 -8.36 23.36
N LEU A 118 -6.33 -9.67 23.23
CA LEU A 118 -6.47 -10.64 24.31
C LEU A 118 -5.15 -10.73 25.12
N PRO A 119 -5.10 -10.31 26.40
CA PRO A 119 -3.83 -10.20 27.14
C PRO A 119 -3.04 -11.50 27.29
N GLY A 120 -3.72 -12.65 27.30
CA GLY A 120 -3.07 -13.96 27.48
C GLY A 120 -2.31 -14.47 26.25
N CYS A 121 -2.67 -14.05 25.04
CA CYS A 121 -2.07 -14.57 23.79
C CYS A 121 -1.68 -13.51 22.77
N GLY A 122 -2.10 -12.26 22.92
CA GLY A 122 -1.74 -11.15 22.04
C GLY A 122 -2.56 -11.05 20.74
N HIS A 123 -3.42 -12.02 20.41
CA HIS A 123 -4.28 -11.94 19.23
C HIS A 123 -5.28 -10.78 19.36
N THR A 124 -5.51 -10.10 18.24
CA THR A 124 -6.33 -8.89 18.14
C THR A 124 -7.52 -9.14 17.22
N PHE A 125 -8.70 -8.68 17.63
CA PHE A 125 -9.94 -8.86 16.88
C PHE A 125 -10.83 -7.62 16.98
N CYS A 126 -11.81 -7.49 16.10
CA CYS A 126 -12.87 -6.49 16.24
C CYS A 126 -13.66 -6.71 17.54
N GLN A 127 -14.08 -5.61 18.20
CA GLN A 127 -14.97 -5.66 19.37
C GLN A 127 -16.17 -6.58 19.13
N LYS A 128 -16.88 -6.37 18.02
CA LYS A 128 -18.07 -7.16 17.67
C LYS A 128 -17.79 -8.65 17.61
N CYS A 129 -16.69 -9.06 16.94
CA CYS A 129 -16.34 -10.48 16.80
C CYS A 129 -16.05 -11.13 18.16
N LEU A 130 -15.38 -10.44 19.07
CA LEU A 130 -15.15 -10.95 20.43
C LEU A 130 -16.43 -11.01 21.26
N THR A 131 -17.29 -9.99 21.17
CA THR A 131 -18.60 -9.99 21.83
C THR A 131 -19.44 -11.17 21.35
N ASP A 132 -19.60 -11.36 20.04
CA ASP A 132 -20.38 -12.46 19.45
C ASP A 132 -19.82 -13.83 19.86
N TRP A 133 -18.49 -13.96 19.92
CA TRP A 133 -17.80 -15.18 20.36
C TRP A 133 -18.06 -15.49 21.84
N PHE A 134 -17.90 -14.51 22.72
CA PHE A 134 -18.17 -14.67 24.15
C PHE A 134 -19.66 -14.89 24.43
N ASP A 135 -20.57 -14.21 23.74
CA ASP A 135 -22.01 -14.44 23.85
C ASP A 135 -22.40 -15.85 23.46
N THR A 136 -21.80 -16.39 22.40
CA THR A 136 -22.05 -17.77 21.98
C THR A 136 -21.54 -18.76 23.03
N THR A 137 -20.34 -18.51 23.57
CA THR A 137 -19.76 -19.32 24.64
C THR A 137 -20.64 -19.29 25.90
N PHE A 138 -21.12 -18.10 26.28
CA PHE A 138 -21.98 -17.91 27.44
C PHE A 138 -23.35 -18.57 27.28
N ARG A 139 -23.98 -18.45 26.09
CA ARG A 139 -25.23 -19.14 25.76
C ARG A 139 -25.09 -20.65 25.86
N ASN A 140 -24.03 -21.22 25.29
CA ASN A 140 -23.74 -22.65 25.38
C ASN A 140 -23.53 -23.09 26.84
N PHE A 141 -22.85 -22.25 27.62
CA PHE A 141 -22.64 -22.49 29.04
C PHE A 141 -23.96 -22.53 29.83
N ILE A 142 -24.84 -21.54 29.67
CA ILE A 142 -26.15 -21.51 30.36
C ILE A 142 -26.99 -22.73 29.99
N ASN A 143 -27.03 -23.09 28.70
CA ASN A 143 -27.77 -24.27 28.24
C ASN A 143 -27.26 -25.56 28.88
N ALA A 144 -25.96 -25.68 29.11
CA ALA A 144 -25.34 -26.81 29.79
C ALA A 144 -25.51 -26.77 31.33
N HIS A 145 -25.83 -25.60 31.91
CA HIS A 145 -25.94 -25.40 33.35
C HIS A 145 -27.27 -24.72 33.72
N PRO A 146 -28.42 -25.41 33.67
CA PRO A 146 -29.74 -24.82 33.96
C PRO A 146 -29.91 -24.26 35.38
N ARG A 147 -29.02 -24.60 36.31
CA ARG A 147 -28.99 -24.10 37.70
C ARG A 147 -28.05 -22.90 37.89
N TYR A 148 -27.34 -22.48 36.85
CA TYR A 148 -26.51 -21.30 36.89
C TYR A 148 -27.40 -20.06 36.92
N ASP A 149 -27.21 -19.21 37.92
CA ASP A 149 -27.88 -17.93 38.04
C ASP A 149 -26.83 -16.82 38.11
N ALA A 150 -26.74 -16.05 37.02
CA ALA A 150 -25.80 -14.94 36.89
C ALA A 150 -26.10 -13.77 37.86
N ASN A 151 -27.31 -13.72 38.43
CA ASN A 151 -27.75 -12.67 39.34
C ASN A 151 -27.91 -13.18 40.78
N ASN A 152 -27.30 -14.32 41.12
CA ASN A 152 -27.50 -14.92 42.44
C ASN A 152 -26.99 -13.97 43.55
N PRO A 153 -27.88 -13.34 44.34
CA PRO A 153 -27.50 -12.31 45.31
C PRO A 153 -26.68 -12.88 46.47
N VAL A 154 -26.73 -14.20 46.69
CA VAL A 154 -26.00 -14.87 47.76
C VAL A 154 -24.50 -14.83 47.51
N VAL A 155 -24.06 -14.86 46.24
CA VAL A 155 -22.63 -14.85 45.88
C VAL A 155 -22.03 -13.46 46.11
N ASP A 156 -22.72 -12.39 45.70
CA ASP A 156 -22.28 -11.01 45.96
C ASP A 156 -22.19 -10.70 47.46
N GLN A 157 -23.19 -11.15 48.22
CA GLN A 157 -23.22 -10.94 49.67
C GLN A 157 -22.10 -11.74 50.38
N LEU A 158 -21.82 -12.98 49.96
CA LEU A 158 -20.70 -13.77 50.49
C LEU A 158 -19.32 -13.27 50.05
N LEU A 159 -19.18 -12.76 48.82
CA LEU A 159 -17.94 -12.13 48.36
C LEU A 159 -17.61 -10.88 49.17
N ALA A 160 -18.61 -10.08 49.55
CA ALA A 160 -18.40 -8.95 50.45
C ALA A 160 -17.88 -9.39 51.84
N TYR A 161 -18.32 -10.54 52.36
CA TYR A 161 -17.76 -11.08 53.60
C TYR A 161 -16.30 -11.51 53.46
N LEU A 162 -15.84 -11.94 52.28
CA LEU A 162 -14.43 -12.26 52.02
C LEU A 162 -13.52 -11.02 52.00
N GLN A 163 -14.09 -9.82 51.97
CA GLN A 163 -13.35 -8.55 52.07
C GLN A 163 -13.20 -8.07 53.53
N ASP A 164 -13.92 -8.65 54.50
CA ASP A 164 -13.80 -8.29 55.91
C ASP A 164 -12.50 -8.86 56.50
N PRO A 165 -11.57 -8.04 57.01
CA PRO A 165 -10.32 -8.50 57.60
C PRO A 165 -10.52 -9.52 58.74
N ARG A 166 -11.65 -9.45 59.46
CA ARG A 166 -11.99 -10.38 60.55
C ARG A 166 -12.31 -11.78 60.04
N VAL A 167 -12.86 -11.87 58.83
CA VAL A 167 -13.16 -13.14 58.16
C VAL A 167 -11.88 -13.76 57.63
N LEU A 168 -11.01 -12.96 57.00
CA LEU A 168 -9.71 -13.42 56.50
C LEU A 168 -8.77 -13.90 57.62
N GLN A 169 -8.85 -13.28 58.80
CA GLN A 169 -8.07 -13.66 59.98
C GLN A 169 -8.63 -14.87 60.74
N ASN A 170 -9.82 -15.38 60.37
CA ASN A 170 -10.44 -16.53 61.04
C ASN A 170 -10.60 -17.72 60.09
N PRO A 171 -9.66 -18.70 60.13
CA PRO A 171 -9.64 -19.84 59.20
C PRO A 171 -10.91 -20.68 59.21
N ARG A 172 -11.61 -20.80 60.36
CA ARG A 172 -12.86 -21.58 60.45
C ARG A 172 -14.02 -20.86 59.79
N MET A 173 -14.10 -19.54 59.93
CA MET A 173 -15.11 -18.73 59.25
C MET A 173 -14.86 -18.71 57.74
N LEU A 174 -13.60 -18.55 57.33
CA LEU A 174 -13.21 -18.56 55.93
C LEU A 174 -13.57 -19.90 55.26
N GLU A 175 -13.30 -21.02 55.93
CA GLU A 175 -13.62 -22.36 55.42
C GLU A 175 -15.13 -22.60 55.39
N GLY A 176 -15.88 -22.15 56.41
CA GLY A 176 -17.34 -22.20 56.40
C GLY A 176 -17.94 -21.44 55.22
N ILE A 177 -17.50 -20.20 54.98
CA ILE A 177 -17.94 -19.40 53.83
C ILE A 177 -17.62 -20.10 52.51
N ARG A 178 -16.41 -20.65 52.35
CA ARG A 178 -16.00 -21.39 51.15
C ARG A 178 -16.87 -22.62 50.86
N GLN A 179 -17.41 -23.27 51.88
CA GLN A 179 -18.34 -24.39 51.72
C GLN A 179 -19.75 -23.95 51.28
N PHE A 180 -20.14 -22.72 51.59
CA PHE A 180 -21.43 -22.14 51.21
C PHE A 180 -21.40 -21.36 49.89
N ILE A 181 -20.23 -20.95 49.40
CA ILE A 181 -20.08 -20.53 47.99
C ILE A 181 -20.03 -21.81 47.17
N PRO A 182 -21.12 -22.26 46.53
CA PRO A 182 -20.96 -23.28 45.51
C PRO A 182 -19.90 -22.76 44.55
N ALA A 183 -18.89 -23.57 44.24
CA ALA A 183 -18.01 -23.33 43.11
C ALA A 183 -18.88 -23.44 41.86
N GLN A 184 -19.70 -22.41 41.62
CA GLN A 184 -20.57 -22.35 40.48
C GLN A 184 -19.63 -22.40 39.28
N PRO A 185 -19.85 -23.34 38.36
CA PRO A 185 -19.06 -23.39 37.16
C PRO A 185 -19.15 -22.00 36.50
N THR A 186 -18.02 -21.51 36.01
CA THR A 186 -17.98 -20.25 35.27
C THR A 186 -17.77 -20.56 33.80
N PRO A 187 -18.32 -19.72 32.90
CA PRO A 187 -18.02 -19.83 31.48
C PRO A 187 -16.52 -19.67 31.25
N LYS A 188 -15.93 -20.59 30.48
CA LYS A 188 -14.52 -20.54 30.08
C LYS A 188 -14.44 -19.96 28.68
N TYR A 189 -13.90 -18.76 28.57
CA TYR A 189 -13.68 -18.10 27.28
C TYR A 189 -12.30 -18.46 26.72
N GLU A 190 -12.22 -18.61 25.40
CA GLU A 190 -11.00 -18.98 24.69
C GLU A 190 -10.78 -18.04 23.50
N CYS A 191 -9.52 -17.88 23.07
CA CYS A 191 -9.17 -17.13 21.87
C CYS A 191 -9.75 -17.81 20.61
N PRO A 192 -10.44 -17.08 19.69
CA PRO A 192 -10.94 -17.65 18.44
C PRO A 192 -9.87 -18.29 17.55
N GLU A 193 -8.62 -17.83 17.66
CA GLU A 193 -7.51 -18.26 16.80
C GLU A 193 -6.67 -19.38 17.43
N CYS A 194 -6.10 -19.14 18.60
CA CYS A 194 -5.19 -20.09 19.25
C CYS A 194 -5.80 -20.91 20.39
N ARG A 195 -7.09 -20.68 20.72
CA ARG A 195 -7.81 -21.32 21.84
C ARG A 195 -7.20 -21.11 23.23
N ALA A 196 -6.23 -20.20 23.38
CA ALA A 196 -5.69 -19.84 24.68
C ALA A 196 -6.81 -19.33 25.60
N PRO A 197 -6.80 -19.69 26.90
CA PRO A 197 -7.82 -19.25 27.83
C PRO A 197 -7.78 -17.74 28.01
N VAL A 198 -8.95 -17.10 27.95
CA VAL A 198 -9.12 -15.67 28.20
C VAL A 198 -9.62 -15.51 29.63
N THR A 199 -8.76 -15.05 30.53
CA THR A 199 -9.06 -14.93 31.97
C THR A 199 -9.22 -13.49 32.45
N SER A 200 -9.05 -12.51 31.56
CA SER A 200 -9.14 -11.07 31.85
C SER A 200 -9.77 -10.31 30.69
N LYS A 201 -10.24 -9.10 30.97
CA LYS A 201 -10.91 -8.23 29.99
C LYS A 201 -9.98 -7.96 28.80
N PRO A 202 -10.47 -8.10 27.55
CA PRO A 202 -9.75 -7.60 26.38
C PRO A 202 -9.46 -6.10 26.50
N ILE A 203 -8.32 -5.67 25.98
CA ILE A 203 -7.86 -4.28 26.05
C ILE A 203 -7.96 -3.67 24.66
N GLU A 204 -8.45 -2.43 24.53
CA GLU A 204 -8.51 -1.78 23.22
C GLU A 204 -7.08 -1.57 22.68
N ASN A 205 -6.82 -2.02 21.46
CA ASN A 205 -5.51 -1.91 20.81
C ASN A 205 -5.41 -0.58 20.04
N PHE A 206 -5.09 0.50 20.75
CA PHE A 206 -5.03 1.85 20.15
C PHE A 206 -3.98 2.00 19.04
N ALA A 207 -2.89 1.21 19.08
CA ALA A 207 -1.91 1.19 18.01
C ALA A 207 -2.52 0.65 16.72
N MET A 208 -3.18 -0.52 16.78
CA MET A 208 -3.87 -1.12 15.63
C MET A 208 -5.01 -0.24 15.11
N LYS A 209 -5.72 0.44 16.01
CA LYS A 209 -6.77 1.40 15.65
C LYS A 209 -6.20 2.59 14.86
N SER A 210 -5.04 3.10 15.27
CA SER A 210 -4.37 4.20 14.59
C SER A 210 -3.87 3.76 13.21
N LEU A 211 -3.32 2.55 13.11
CA LEU A 211 -2.87 1.95 11.86
C LEU A 211 -4.03 1.77 10.87
N SER A 212 -5.14 1.16 11.31
CA SER A 212 -6.33 0.95 10.47
C SER A 212 -6.90 2.27 9.93
N ARG A 213 -6.92 3.33 10.75
CA ARG A 213 -7.35 4.66 10.32
C ARG A 213 -6.37 5.32 9.34
N MET A 214 -5.08 5.12 9.52
CA MET A 214 -4.06 5.62 8.61
C MET A 214 -4.20 4.97 7.22
N VAL A 215 -4.33 3.65 7.17
CA VAL A 215 -4.53 2.91 5.91
C VAL A 215 -5.83 3.35 5.23
N ALA A 216 -6.94 3.44 5.96
CA ALA A 216 -8.21 3.93 5.43
C ALA A 216 -8.11 5.36 4.86
N SER A 217 -7.35 6.25 5.52
CA SER A 217 -7.10 7.62 5.06
C SER A 217 -6.33 7.64 3.73
N VAL A 218 -5.31 6.80 3.59
CA VAL A 218 -4.53 6.68 2.34
C VAL A 218 -5.39 6.09 1.22
N LYS A 219 -6.20 5.08 1.53
CA LYS A 219 -7.13 4.43 0.59
C LYS A 219 -8.37 5.27 0.25
N LYS A 220 -8.59 6.39 0.94
CA LYS A 220 -9.81 7.24 0.84
C LYS A 220 -11.10 6.46 1.15
N GLU A 221 -11.01 5.50 2.06
CA GLU A 221 -12.15 4.70 2.52
C GLU A 221 -12.94 5.41 3.61
N THR A 222 -14.25 5.16 3.65
CA THR A 222 -15.10 5.66 4.73
C THR A 222 -14.89 4.87 6.00
N ILE A 223 -14.49 5.54 7.08
CA ILE A 223 -14.36 4.92 8.40
C ILE A 223 -15.77 4.71 8.99
N PRO A 224 -16.16 3.49 9.38
CA PRO A 224 -17.42 3.24 10.06
C PRO A 224 -17.54 4.07 11.34
N SER A 225 -18.75 4.57 11.61
CA SER A 225 -19.03 5.26 12.88
C SER A 225 -18.72 4.32 14.04
N THR A 226 -17.96 4.81 15.02
CA THR A 226 -17.61 4.02 16.20
C THR A 226 -18.88 3.84 17.04
N PRO A 227 -19.27 2.61 17.42
CA PRO A 227 -20.43 2.43 18.29
C PRO A 227 -20.25 3.24 19.57
N GLN A 228 -21.31 3.97 19.96
CA GLN A 228 -21.30 4.75 21.20
C GLN A 228 -21.04 3.81 22.38
N ARG A 229 -20.04 4.15 23.21
CA ARG A 229 -19.79 3.42 24.45
C ARG A 229 -21.04 3.54 25.35
N PRO A 230 -21.50 2.46 25.99
CA PRO A 230 -22.54 2.56 27.01
C PRO A 230 -22.15 3.57 28.09
N ARG A 231 -23.14 4.29 28.63
CA ARG A 231 -22.92 5.31 29.68
C ARG A 231 -22.44 4.72 31.01
N ALA A 232 -22.58 3.41 31.21
CA ALA A 232 -22.12 2.69 32.39
C ALA A 232 -21.56 1.31 31.98
N GLY A 233 -20.39 0.97 32.52
CA GLY A 233 -19.69 -0.29 32.27
C GLY A 233 -18.90 -0.33 30.96
N GLY A 234 -17.81 -1.09 30.96
CA GLY A 234 -17.06 -1.46 29.76
C GLY A 234 -17.76 -2.59 28.99
N PRO A 235 -17.43 -2.78 27.69
CA PRO A 235 -18.04 -3.83 26.85
C PRO A 235 -17.77 -5.25 27.35
N TRP A 236 -16.85 -5.42 28.29
CA TRP A 236 -16.40 -6.72 28.79
C TRP A 236 -16.88 -7.04 30.21
N ASP A 237 -17.57 -6.10 30.87
CA ASP A 237 -17.90 -6.22 32.28
C ASP A 237 -18.85 -7.40 32.57
N GLY A 238 -19.72 -7.75 31.61
CA GLY A 238 -20.61 -8.91 31.71
C GLY A 238 -19.91 -10.28 31.61
N TYR A 239 -18.69 -10.34 31.05
CA TYR A 239 -17.95 -11.60 30.89
C TYR A 239 -16.86 -11.79 31.96
N PHE A 240 -16.30 -10.68 32.45
CA PHE A 240 -15.18 -10.68 33.39
C PHE A 240 -15.50 -9.75 34.57
N PRO A 241 -16.23 -10.25 35.60
CA PRO A 241 -16.49 -9.46 36.80
C PRO A 241 -15.17 -9.08 37.49
N SER A 242 -15.12 -7.87 38.03
CA SER A 242 -13.93 -7.37 38.73
C SER A 242 -13.68 -8.23 39.97
N LYS A 243 -12.49 -8.87 40.02
CA LYS A 243 -11.99 -9.44 41.27
C LYS A 243 -11.51 -8.26 42.12
N HIS A 244 -12.35 -7.81 43.04
CA HIS A 244 -12.01 -6.78 44.03
C HIS A 244 -11.23 -7.37 45.19
#